data_AF-A0A4Y8VCT7-F1
#
_entry.id   AF-A0A4Y8VCT7-F1
#
_cell.length_a   1.000
_cell.length_b   1.000
_cell.length_c   1.000
_cell.angle_alpha   90.00
_cell.angle_beta   90.00
_cell.angle_gamma   90.00
#
_symmetry.space_group_name_H-M   'P 1'
#
loop_
_entity.id
_entity.type
_entity.pdbx_description
1 polymer ?
#
loop_
_entity_poly.entity_id
_entity_poly.type
_entity_poly.pdbx_seq_one_letter_code
_entity_poly.pdbx_strand_id
1 'polypeptide(L)'
;MKSIFLALALIATGVHAAEESDNNPCDAVENDVQTLECSTYSRTTAEDLLKDNYKSLNERMQATYGKNPAQLADITAKLKTAQQQWLKTRDADCAVEAFPSTDGSKAFKIAQNDCVARMSDERSEFLESIGQE
;
A
#
# COMPACT_ATOMS: atom_id res chain seq x y z
N MET A 1 -37.50 39.01 -44.18
CA MET A 1 -36.18 38.34 -44.07
C MET A 1 -35.25 39.23 -43.25
N LYS A 2 -34.94 38.84 -42.02
CA LYS A 2 -33.76 39.29 -41.28
C LYS A 2 -33.51 38.26 -40.18
N SER A 3 -32.60 37.33 -40.44
CA SER A 3 -32.24 36.25 -39.52
C SER A 3 -31.38 36.84 -38.40
N ILE A 4 -31.82 36.70 -37.15
CA ILE A 4 -31.03 37.09 -35.97
C ILE A 4 -30.14 35.89 -35.63
N PHE A 5 -28.83 36.04 -35.84
CA PHE A 5 -27.84 35.08 -35.38
C PHE A 5 -27.51 35.34 -33.91
N LEU A 6 -27.87 34.41 -33.03
CA LEU A 6 -27.37 34.36 -31.65
C LEU A 6 -26.01 33.64 -31.65
N ALA A 7 -24.93 34.36 -31.32
CA ALA A 7 -23.63 33.78 -31.05
C ALA A 7 -23.54 33.42 -29.56
N LEU A 8 -23.51 32.12 -29.23
CA LEU A 8 -23.14 31.64 -27.90
C LEU A 8 -21.61 31.66 -27.77
N ALA A 9 -21.08 32.57 -26.96
CA ALA A 9 -19.69 32.53 -26.54
C ALA A 9 -19.56 31.58 -25.34
N LEU A 10 -19.04 30.37 -25.59
CA LEU A 10 -18.64 29.43 -24.54
C LEU A 10 -17.30 29.88 -23.97
N ILE A 11 -17.33 30.54 -22.81
CA ILE A 11 -16.13 30.85 -22.03
C ILE A 11 -15.77 29.57 -21.29
N ALA A 12 -14.89 28.76 -21.88
CA ALA A 12 -14.26 27.64 -21.18
C ALA A 12 -13.26 28.21 -20.17
N THR A 13 -13.70 28.44 -18.94
CA THR A 13 -12.78 28.60 -17.81
C THR A 13 -12.14 27.24 -17.55
N GLY A 14 -10.96 27.03 -18.11
CA GLY A 14 -10.14 25.86 -17.80
C GLY A 14 -9.76 25.91 -16.33
N VAL A 15 -10.45 25.11 -15.52
CA VAL A 15 -10.00 24.78 -14.16
C VAL A 15 -8.68 24.04 -14.32
N HIS A 16 -7.57 24.75 -14.14
CA HIS A 16 -6.29 24.09 -13.93
C HIS A 16 -6.36 23.53 -12.53
N ALA A 17 -6.67 22.24 -12.41
CA ALA A 17 -6.27 21.50 -11.23
C ALA A 17 -4.74 21.59 -11.19
N ALA A 18 -4.20 22.36 -10.24
CA ALA A 18 -2.80 22.28 -9.93
C ALA A 18 -2.60 20.87 -9.36
N GLU A 19 -2.07 19.99 -10.19
CA GLU A 19 -1.54 18.71 -9.74
C GLU A 19 -0.33 19.07 -8.89
N GLU A 20 -0.50 19.18 -7.57
CA GLU A 20 0.64 19.10 -6.68
C GLU A 20 1.19 17.69 -6.85
N SER A 21 2.19 17.54 -7.70
CA SER A 21 2.92 16.29 -7.80
C SER A 21 3.60 16.09 -6.45
N ASP A 22 3.08 15.16 -5.64
CA ASP A 22 3.76 14.62 -4.47
C ASP A 22 5.00 13.88 -4.98
N ASN A 23 6.03 14.67 -5.30
CA ASN A 23 7.26 14.20 -5.88
C ASN A 23 7.99 13.39 -4.80
N ASN A 24 7.99 12.07 -4.96
CA ASN A 24 8.59 11.16 -3.99
C ASN A 24 9.95 10.66 -4.50
N PRO A 25 10.79 10.05 -3.64
CA PRO A 25 12.14 9.62 -4.02
C PRO A 25 12.21 8.61 -5.18
N CYS A 26 11.09 7.95 -5.51
CA CYS A 26 10.99 7.05 -6.66
C CYS A 26 10.77 7.78 -7.99
N ASP A 27 10.26 9.01 -7.98
CA ASP A 27 10.05 9.80 -9.21
C ASP A 27 11.37 10.31 -9.81
N ALA A 28 12.45 10.28 -9.02
CA ALA A 28 13.81 10.63 -9.43
C ALA A 28 14.64 9.40 -9.87
N VAL A 29 14.04 8.20 -9.96
CA VAL A 29 14.74 7.00 -10.41
C VAL A 29 14.95 7.06 -11.92
N GLU A 30 16.21 7.00 -12.36
CA GLU A 30 16.56 6.89 -13.77
C GLU A 30 16.92 5.45 -14.15
N ASN A 31 16.53 5.03 -15.37
CA ASN A 31 16.87 3.73 -15.97
C ASN A 31 16.43 2.49 -15.16
N ASP A 32 15.31 2.58 -14.43
CA ASP A 32 14.73 1.49 -13.64
C ASP A 32 15.67 0.89 -12.57
N VAL A 33 16.72 1.62 -12.19
CA VAL A 33 17.64 1.20 -11.13
C VAL A 33 17.17 1.75 -9.80
N GLN A 34 16.58 0.88 -8.99
CA GLN A 34 16.09 1.22 -7.66
C GLN A 34 17.18 1.89 -6.80
N THR A 35 16.88 3.08 -6.28
CA THR A 35 17.75 3.78 -5.33
C THR A 35 17.49 3.27 -3.91
N LEU A 36 18.45 3.51 -3.00
CA LEU A 36 18.23 3.13 -1.60
C LEU A 36 17.10 3.97 -0.99
N GLU A 37 17.02 5.22 -1.41
CA GLU A 37 16.01 6.20 -1.01
C GLU A 37 14.62 5.76 -1.48
N CYS A 38 14.47 5.40 -2.76
CA CYS A 38 13.20 4.90 -3.29
C CYS A 38 12.80 3.58 -2.62
N SER A 39 13.69 2.57 -2.52
CA SER A 39 13.35 1.30 -1.86
C SER A 39 12.91 1.50 -0.40
N THR A 40 13.55 2.42 0.32
CA THR A 40 13.17 2.75 1.71
C THR A 40 11.78 3.40 1.76
N TYR A 41 11.49 4.31 0.83
CA TYR A 41 10.18 4.93 0.69
C TYR A 41 9.10 3.88 0.37
N SER A 42 9.30 3.06 -0.66
CA SER A 42 8.37 1.99 -1.06
C SER A 42 8.09 1.02 0.08
N ARG A 43 9.13 0.57 0.79
CA ARG A 43 8.97 -0.26 1.99
C ARG A 43 8.06 0.41 3.02
N THR A 44 8.35 1.67 3.36
CA THR A 44 7.60 2.38 4.39
C THR A 44 6.13 2.53 4.00
N THR A 45 5.87 2.95 2.77
CA THR A 45 4.51 3.09 2.24
C THR A 45 3.74 1.77 2.25
N ALA A 46 4.37 0.66 1.85
CA ALA A 46 3.74 -0.66 1.87
C ALA A 46 3.48 -1.17 3.29
N GLU A 47 4.40 -0.94 4.24
CA GLU A 47 4.19 -1.30 5.66
C GLU A 47 3.07 -0.46 6.31
N ASP A 48 2.95 0.82 5.95
CA ASP A 48 1.85 1.68 6.38
C ASP A 48 0.51 1.24 5.78
N LEU A 49 0.45 0.95 4.48
CA LEU A 49 -0.74 0.40 3.82
C LEU A 49 -1.19 -0.91 4.47
N LEU A 50 -0.25 -1.80 4.77
CA LEU A 50 -0.52 -3.06 5.46
C LEU A 50 -1.13 -2.84 6.85
N LYS A 51 -0.60 -1.89 7.61
CA LYS A 51 -1.11 -1.55 8.93
C LYS A 51 -2.52 -0.99 8.86
N ASP A 52 -2.78 -0.11 7.89
CA ASP A 52 -4.10 0.46 7.67
C ASP A 52 -5.10 -0.62 7.25
N ASN A 53 -4.73 -1.51 6.33
CA ASN A 53 -5.57 -2.62 5.91
C ASN A 53 -5.87 -3.62 7.02
N TYR A 54 -4.89 -3.91 7.88
CA TYR A 54 -5.12 -4.73 9.06
C TYR A 54 -6.09 -4.05 10.04
N LYS A 55 -5.97 -2.74 10.25
CA LYS A 55 -6.91 -1.97 11.07
C LYS A 55 -8.32 -2.00 10.46
N SER A 56 -8.46 -1.71 9.18
CA SER A 56 -9.74 -1.75 8.47
C SER A 56 -10.40 -3.12 8.50
N LEU A 57 -9.62 -4.21 8.41
CA LEU A 57 -10.14 -5.56 8.61
C LEU A 57 -10.73 -5.76 10.02
N ASN A 58 -10.03 -5.30 11.06
CA ASN A 58 -10.56 -5.40 12.42
C ASN A 58 -11.85 -4.58 12.60
N GLU A 59 -11.93 -3.39 11.99
CA GLU A 59 -13.14 -2.57 11.97
C GLU A 59 -14.30 -3.28 11.26
N ARG A 60 -14.05 -3.94 10.11
CA ARG A 60 -15.04 -4.78 9.42
C ARG A 60 -15.51 -5.92 10.32
N MET A 61 -14.60 -6.66 10.97
CA MET A 61 -14.97 -7.74 11.89
C MET A 61 -15.82 -7.23 13.05
N GLN A 62 -15.51 -6.05 13.59
CA GLN A 62 -16.29 -5.39 14.64
C GLN A 62 -17.70 -5.03 14.15
N ALA A 63 -17.83 -4.51 12.93
CA ALA A 63 -19.13 -4.17 12.35
C ALA A 63 -20.00 -5.42 12.12
N THR A 64 -19.41 -6.49 11.57
CA THR A 64 -20.12 -7.73 11.23
C THR A 64 -20.47 -8.56 12.47
N TYR A 65 -19.52 -8.74 13.40
CA TYR A 65 -19.67 -9.66 14.54
C TYR A 65 -19.88 -8.96 15.88
N GLY A 66 -20.00 -7.63 15.92
CA GLY A 66 -20.09 -6.86 17.17
C GLY A 66 -21.25 -7.23 18.09
N LYS A 67 -22.30 -7.86 17.58
CA LYS A 67 -23.44 -8.37 18.37
C LYS A 67 -23.17 -9.74 19.03
N ASN A 68 -22.08 -10.42 18.65
CA ASN A 68 -21.65 -11.69 19.21
C ASN A 68 -20.21 -11.58 19.76
N PRO A 69 -20.04 -11.17 21.03
CA PRO A 69 -18.73 -10.90 21.59
C PRO A 69 -17.77 -12.09 21.56
N ALA A 70 -18.28 -13.31 21.74
CA ALA A 70 -17.45 -14.52 21.72
C ALA A 70 -16.89 -14.79 20.31
N GLN A 71 -17.71 -14.65 19.28
CA GLN A 71 -17.27 -14.84 17.89
C GLN A 71 -16.31 -13.73 17.44
N LEU A 72 -16.59 -12.48 17.81
CA LEU A 72 -15.69 -11.35 17.53
C LEU A 72 -14.30 -11.55 18.19
N ALA A 73 -14.28 -11.95 19.46
CA ALA A 73 -13.03 -12.22 20.17
C ALA A 73 -12.24 -13.37 19.52
N ASP A 74 -12.91 -14.43 19.09
CA ASP A 74 -12.29 -15.57 18.42
C ASP A 74 -11.65 -15.16 17.07
N ILE A 75 -12.39 -14.48 16.19
CA ILE A 75 -11.86 -14.10 14.87
C ILE A 75 -10.72 -13.06 14.98
N THR A 76 -10.86 -12.06 15.84
CA THR A 76 -9.79 -11.05 16.03
C THR A 76 -8.52 -11.65 16.64
N ALA A 77 -8.64 -12.63 17.56
CA ALA A 77 -7.48 -13.35 18.08
C ALA A 77 -6.76 -14.17 16.99
N LYS A 78 -7.52 -14.83 16.11
CA LYS A 78 -6.97 -15.57 14.95
C LYS A 78 -6.27 -14.64 13.97
N LEU A 79 -6.89 -13.51 13.61
CA LEU A 79 -6.30 -12.50 12.73
C LEU A 79 -4.98 -11.96 13.29
N LYS A 80 -4.95 -11.63 14.58
CA LYS A 80 -3.73 -11.18 15.27
C LYS A 80 -2.63 -12.22 15.21
N THR A 81 -2.95 -13.48 15.52
CA THR A 81 -1.98 -14.58 15.50
C THR A 81 -1.42 -14.79 14.09
N ALA A 82 -2.29 -14.84 13.08
CA ALA A 82 -1.91 -15.02 11.68
C ALA A 82 -1.02 -13.86 11.19
N GLN A 83 -1.35 -12.62 11.54
CA GLN A 83 -0.55 -11.46 11.15
C GLN A 83 0.85 -11.48 11.79
N GLN A 84 0.95 -11.86 13.08
CA GLN A 84 2.23 -11.98 13.77
C GLN A 84 3.11 -13.10 13.19
N GLN A 85 2.52 -14.21 12.76
CA GLN A 85 3.24 -15.29 12.10
C GLN A 85 3.70 -14.87 10.70
N TRP A 86 2.81 -14.24 9.94
CA TRP A 86 3.14 -13.74 8.60
C TRP A 86 4.30 -12.76 8.61
N LEU A 87 4.38 -11.84 9.59
CA LEU A 87 5.54 -10.94 9.74
C LEU A 87 6.87 -11.70 9.88
N LYS A 88 6.89 -12.79 10.64
CA LYS A 88 8.09 -13.63 10.80
C LYS A 88 8.46 -14.35 9.51
N THR A 89 7.47 -14.88 8.79
CA THR A 89 7.68 -15.48 7.47
C THR A 89 8.24 -14.44 6.50
N ARG A 90 7.65 -13.24 6.45
CA ARG A 90 8.11 -12.15 5.61
C ARG A 90 9.57 -11.81 5.85
N ASP A 91 9.93 -11.59 7.12
CA ASP A 91 11.29 -11.21 7.47
C ASP A 91 12.30 -12.34 7.16
N ALA A 92 11.90 -13.61 7.34
CA ALA A 92 12.73 -14.76 6.99
C ALA A 92 12.93 -14.92 5.47
N ASP A 93 11.84 -14.81 4.70
CA ASP A 93 11.89 -14.94 3.25
C ASP A 93 12.69 -13.78 2.63
N CYS A 94 12.53 -12.54 3.12
CA CYS A 94 13.33 -11.42 2.63
C CYS A 94 14.81 -11.50 2.98
N ALA A 95 15.18 -12.17 4.07
CA ALA A 95 16.58 -12.47 4.35
C ALA A 95 17.16 -13.48 3.35
N VAL A 96 16.34 -14.43 2.87
CA VAL A 96 16.72 -15.39 1.83
C VAL A 96 16.81 -14.72 0.46
N GLU A 97 15.82 -13.90 0.08
CA GLU A 97 15.80 -13.19 -1.22
C GLU A 97 16.98 -12.23 -1.39
N ALA A 98 17.48 -11.65 -0.30
CA ALA A 98 18.63 -10.75 -0.36
C ALA A 98 19.97 -11.48 -0.65
N PHE A 99 20.03 -12.80 -0.57
CA PHE A 99 21.23 -13.59 -0.89
C PHE A 99 21.60 -13.48 -2.38
N PRO A 100 22.89 -13.33 -2.75
CA PRO A 100 24.10 -13.44 -1.93
C PRO A 100 24.64 -12.10 -1.40
N SER A 101 23.84 -11.03 -1.40
CA SER A 101 24.31 -9.71 -0.97
C SER A 101 24.79 -9.75 0.48
N THR A 102 25.94 -9.14 0.75
CA THR A 102 26.48 -9.04 2.11
C THR A 102 25.52 -8.26 3.00
N ASP A 103 25.19 -8.83 4.17
CA ASP A 103 24.34 -8.18 5.16
C ASP A 103 24.84 -6.76 5.49
N GLY A 104 23.91 -5.81 5.59
CA GLY A 104 24.18 -4.39 5.80
C GLY A 104 24.68 -3.60 4.60
N SER A 105 25.06 -4.25 3.49
CA SER A 105 25.45 -3.55 2.25
C SER A 105 24.28 -2.80 1.59
N LYS A 106 24.58 -1.85 0.69
CA LYS A 106 23.53 -1.11 -0.05
C LYS A 106 22.65 -2.06 -0.87
N ALA A 107 23.26 -3.02 -1.57
CA ALA A 107 22.52 -4.00 -2.37
C ALA A 107 21.60 -4.89 -1.51
N PHE A 108 22.10 -5.35 -0.35
CA PHE A 108 21.30 -6.11 0.61
C PHE A 108 20.08 -5.31 1.11
N LYS A 109 20.29 -4.04 1.47
CA LYS A 109 19.21 -3.17 1.96
C LYS A 109 18.15 -2.92 0.91
N ILE A 110 18.55 -2.66 -0.33
CA ILE A 110 17.61 -2.47 -1.45
C ILE A 110 16.80 -3.75 -1.66
N ALA A 111 17.46 -4.90 -1.80
CA ALA A 111 16.77 -6.18 -2.00
C ALA A 111 15.81 -6.53 -0.85
N GLN A 112 16.22 -6.29 0.40
CA GLN A 112 15.36 -6.51 1.56
C GLN A 112 14.17 -5.54 1.57
N ASN A 113 14.39 -4.27 1.27
CA ASN A 113 13.31 -3.27 1.22
C ASN A 113 12.28 -3.61 0.14
N ASP A 114 12.75 -3.96 -1.06
CA ASP A 114 11.88 -4.30 -2.19
C ASP A 114 11.05 -5.57 -1.90
N CYS A 115 11.68 -6.59 -1.29
CA CYS A 115 10.96 -7.79 -0.85
C CYS A 115 9.89 -7.47 0.22
N VAL A 116 10.24 -6.68 1.24
CA VAL A 116 9.29 -6.29 2.29
C VAL A 116 8.13 -5.50 1.70
N ALA A 117 8.40 -4.59 0.75
CA ALA A 117 7.36 -3.81 0.09
C ALA A 117 6.37 -4.73 -0.64
N ARG A 118 6.86 -5.53 -1.59
CA ARG A 118 6.04 -6.47 -2.38
C ARG A 118 5.18 -7.38 -1.51
N MET A 119 5.77 -8.04 -0.51
CA MET A 119 5.01 -8.97 0.32
C MET A 119 3.99 -8.24 1.21
N SER A 120 4.30 -7.01 1.66
CA SER A 120 3.34 -6.20 2.42
C SER A 120 2.16 -5.75 1.56
N ASP A 121 2.37 -5.44 0.29
CA ASP A 121 1.29 -5.14 -0.67
C ASP A 121 0.41 -6.37 -0.93
N GLU A 122 1.01 -7.52 -1.26
CA GLU A 122 0.29 -8.80 -1.44
C GLU A 122 -0.53 -9.17 -0.19
N ARG A 123 0.05 -8.93 1.00
CA ARG A 123 -0.66 -9.17 2.26
C ARG A 123 -1.79 -8.18 2.48
N SER A 124 -1.63 -6.92 2.09
CA SER A 124 -2.68 -5.91 2.15
C SER A 124 -3.88 -6.34 1.33
N GLU A 125 -3.68 -6.75 0.08
CA GLU A 125 -4.74 -7.28 -0.80
C GLU A 125 -5.45 -8.50 -0.17
N PHE A 126 -4.68 -9.42 0.41
CA PHE A 126 -5.25 -10.55 1.13
C PHE A 126 -6.13 -10.10 2.31
N LEU A 127 -5.66 -9.16 3.14
CA LEU A 127 -6.44 -8.63 4.26
C LEU A 127 -7.69 -7.89 3.79
N GLU A 128 -7.61 -7.15 2.69
CA GLU A 128 -8.75 -6.49 2.05
C GLU A 128 -9.81 -7.50 1.61
N SER A 129 -9.42 -8.64 1.05
CA SER A 129 -10.36 -9.67 0.57
C SER A 129 -11.22 -10.30 1.68
N ILE A 130 -10.78 -10.24 2.94
CA ILE A 130 -11.50 -10.85 4.06
C ILE A 130 -12.69 -9.99 4.50
N GLY A 131 -13.87 -10.62 4.53
CA GLY A 131 -15.10 -10.03 5.07
C GLY A 131 -15.75 -8.99 4.17
N GLN A 132 -15.65 -9.17 2.85
CA GLN A 132 -16.24 -8.32 1.80
C GLN A 132 -17.63 -8.79 1.32
N GLU A 133 -18.22 -9.80 1.97
CA GLU A 133 -19.55 -10.36 1.63
C GLU A 133 -20.71 -9.57 2.22
#